data_AF-A0A921ZBQ0-F1
#
_entry.id   AF-A0A921ZBQ0-F1
#
_cell.length_a   1.000
_cell.length_b   1.000
_cell.length_c   1.000
_cell.angle_alpha   90.00
_cell.angle_beta   90.00
_cell.angle_gamma   90.00
#
_symmetry.space_group_name_H-M   'P 1'
#
loop_
_entity.id
_entity.type
_entity.pdbx_description
1 polymer ?
#
loop_
_entity_poly.entity_id
_entity_poly.type
_entity_poly.pdbx_seq_one_letter_code
_entity_poly.pdbx_strand_id
1 'polypeptide(L)'
;MSKAIMQSGCGLCQCFQEDPIKNAKTLASHLGCDADDVDEILEFLNSTPTRDLVEANEKINPLDSSPMLFTLVIEKEFPGIEAAISEAFIDILTSGRVANVPVMIGGTTLELCIEKKSDDLQDFIPADLKLERNSEESLAIAEKIKEIYFKGKPKNAETMLEQFQLFSDQAFNIDMHRYIKYLVQATNKPIYFYKFDYVGELNVSLPLFNQIGMKCATHMAELGYLFKNDFQKDVEPTPQDVKTRERVVRLWTNFAKSGNPTPDENHYLTTTWLPVTKDTQYYLNIGSELSLGTNPDKEKMDFWDEVYTKYFKIWDHPKTNTLEAPRKTEPEIISVIETVVTSQVIEESSVPKTPEPSPEIVDSPPEIPEPIPAVPEPEPVIPEPVAEIPEPAAEIPAPAAEIPAPAAKIPEPAVISEHKQDTHVNGIHSKPRTSNEIKMVQNSNGMPKDVIRANDPPEDDLPKNIGVNKFVNFFESLGGKK
;
A
#
# COMPACT_ATOMS: atom_id res chain seq x y z
N MET A 1 7.42 9.32 -15.12
CA MET A 1 8.25 8.23 -14.55
C MET A 1 8.38 7.11 -15.58
N SER A 2 9.34 6.18 -15.45
CA SER A 2 9.56 5.11 -16.47
C SER A 2 9.61 3.68 -15.96
N LYS A 3 9.59 3.47 -14.63
CA LYS A 3 9.43 2.20 -13.90
C LYS A 3 8.78 2.52 -12.55
N ALA A 4 8.23 1.52 -11.86
CA ALA A 4 7.79 1.64 -10.47
C ALA A 4 8.37 0.51 -9.60
N ILE A 5 8.72 0.81 -8.35
CA ILE A 5 9.06 -0.18 -7.31
C ILE A 5 8.04 -0.02 -6.19
N MET A 6 7.40 -1.12 -5.78
CA MET A 6 6.34 -1.17 -4.78
C MET A 6 6.79 -2.12 -3.66
N GLN A 7 7.13 -1.57 -2.51
CA GLN A 7 7.70 -2.31 -1.38
C GLN A 7 6.66 -2.39 -0.26
N SER A 8 6.27 -3.60 0.12
CA SER A 8 5.33 -3.90 1.20
C SER A 8 4.04 -3.07 1.13
N GLY A 9 3.42 -3.01 -0.05
CA GLY A 9 2.17 -2.27 -0.25
C GLY A 9 1.80 -2.07 -1.72
N CYS A 10 0.50 -1.97 -1.98
CA CYS A 10 -0.06 -1.65 -3.29
C CYS A 10 -1.34 -0.82 -3.15
N GLY A 11 -1.91 -0.36 -4.27
CA GLY A 11 -3.16 0.43 -4.26
C GLY A 11 -4.41 -0.32 -3.79
N LEU A 12 -4.34 -1.63 -3.51
CA LEU A 12 -5.45 -2.38 -2.90
C LEU A 12 -5.33 -2.50 -1.38
N CYS A 13 -4.13 -2.39 -0.80
CA CYS A 13 -3.91 -2.47 0.65
C CYS A 13 -4.61 -1.30 1.37
N GLN A 14 -5.70 -1.58 2.10
CA GLN A 14 -6.53 -0.67 2.93
C GLN A 14 -6.28 0.84 2.74
N CYS A 15 -6.58 1.34 1.54
CA CYS A 15 -6.14 2.65 1.11
C CYS A 15 -7.15 3.78 1.41
N PHE A 16 -8.46 3.51 1.27
CA PHE A 16 -9.51 4.53 1.32
C PHE A 16 -10.28 4.61 2.65
N GLN A 17 -10.71 5.82 3.00
CA GLN A 17 -11.76 6.04 4.00
C GLN A 17 -13.15 6.02 3.40
N GLU A 18 -14.07 5.37 4.11
CA GLU A 18 -15.49 5.29 3.75
C GLU A 18 -16.26 6.58 4.12
N ASP A 19 -15.94 7.19 5.27
CA ASP A 19 -16.65 8.36 5.80
C ASP A 19 -15.69 9.42 6.38
N PRO A 20 -14.96 10.16 5.52
CA PRO A 20 -14.02 11.17 5.97
C PRO A 20 -14.69 12.36 6.69
N ILE A 21 -15.97 12.64 6.43
CA ILE A 21 -16.71 13.71 7.10
C ILE A 21 -16.95 13.32 8.55
N LYS A 22 -17.45 12.11 8.83
CA LYS A 22 -17.61 11.60 10.19
C LYS A 22 -16.30 11.53 10.96
N ASN A 23 -15.19 11.20 10.30
CA ASN A 23 -13.87 11.18 10.92
C ASN A 23 -13.42 12.60 11.32
N ALA A 24 -13.64 13.59 10.44
CA ALA A 24 -13.41 15.00 10.77
C ALA A 24 -14.32 15.49 11.93
N LYS A 25 -15.61 15.12 11.94
CA LYS A 25 -16.51 15.38 13.08
C LYS A 25 -15.98 14.79 14.38
N THR A 26 -15.57 13.53 14.36
CA THR A 26 -15.04 12.81 15.53
C THR A 26 -13.79 13.48 16.11
N LEU A 27 -12.87 13.94 15.24
CA LEU A 27 -11.69 14.70 15.65
C LEU A 27 -12.07 16.07 16.26
N ALA A 28 -12.98 16.80 15.62
CA ALA A 28 -13.45 18.09 16.11
C ALA A 28 -14.13 17.98 17.49
N SER A 29 -15.01 17.00 17.69
CA SER A 29 -15.67 16.77 18.99
C SER A 29 -14.67 16.32 20.07
N HIS A 30 -13.64 15.53 19.73
CA HIS A 30 -12.57 15.20 20.68
C HIS A 30 -11.77 16.44 21.14
N LEU A 31 -11.69 17.46 20.29
CA LEU A 31 -11.06 18.76 20.57
C LEU A 31 -12.02 19.78 21.23
N GLY A 32 -13.28 19.41 21.48
CA GLY A 32 -14.28 20.26 22.13
C GLY A 32 -15.16 21.08 21.19
N CYS A 33 -15.27 20.70 19.92
CA CYS A 33 -16.19 21.30 18.95
C CYS A 33 -17.38 20.36 18.66
N ASP A 34 -18.53 20.69 19.25
CA ASP A 34 -19.80 19.97 19.07
C ASP A 34 -20.65 20.52 17.90
N ALA A 35 -20.03 21.24 16.95
CA ALA A 35 -20.71 21.74 15.76
C ALA A 35 -21.13 20.59 14.83
N ASP A 36 -22.27 20.77 14.15
CA ASP A 36 -22.80 19.82 13.17
C ASP A 36 -22.60 20.27 11.72
N ASP A 37 -22.37 21.56 11.48
CA ASP A 37 -22.14 22.14 10.17
C ASP A 37 -20.68 21.93 9.71
N VAL A 38 -20.50 21.62 8.42
CA VAL A 38 -19.17 21.28 7.87
C VAL A 38 -18.29 22.52 7.72
N ASP A 39 -18.85 23.71 7.46
CA ASP A 39 -18.07 24.95 7.37
C ASP A 39 -17.58 25.36 8.77
N GLU A 40 -18.42 25.26 9.79
CA GLU A 40 -18.05 25.55 11.20
C GLU A 40 -16.95 24.60 11.71
N ILE A 41 -17.07 23.30 11.42
CA ILE A 41 -16.04 22.30 11.76
C ILE A 41 -14.72 22.59 11.02
N LEU A 42 -14.79 22.96 9.74
CA LEU A 42 -13.61 23.30 8.94
C LEU A 42 -12.93 24.57 9.47
N GLU A 43 -13.68 25.60 9.85
CA GLU A 43 -13.14 26.81 10.48
C GLU A 43 -12.46 26.48 11.81
N PHE A 44 -13.11 25.69 12.68
CA PHE A 44 -12.54 25.25 13.94
C PHE A 44 -11.23 24.47 13.75
N LEU A 45 -11.22 23.44 12.90
CA LEU A 45 -10.04 22.62 12.65
C LEU A 45 -8.91 23.43 12.01
N ASN A 46 -9.20 24.37 11.09
CA ASN A 46 -8.20 25.28 10.52
C ASN A 46 -7.61 26.26 11.54
N SER A 47 -8.37 26.66 12.55
CA SER A 47 -7.90 27.52 13.64
C SER A 47 -7.13 26.77 14.74
N THR A 48 -7.27 25.45 14.80
CA THR A 48 -6.68 24.59 15.83
C THR A 48 -5.16 24.43 15.62
N PRO A 49 -4.32 24.54 16.66
CA PRO A 49 -2.88 24.30 16.52
C PRO A 49 -2.58 22.90 15.99
N THR A 50 -1.67 22.78 15.02
CA THR A 50 -1.30 21.50 14.39
C THR A 50 -0.88 20.41 15.38
N ARG A 51 -0.24 20.80 16.49
CA ARG A 51 0.13 19.87 17.57
C ARG A 51 -1.09 19.20 18.18
N ASP A 52 -2.14 19.97 18.43
CA ASP A 52 -3.33 19.51 19.14
C ASP A 52 -4.16 18.60 18.21
N LEU A 53 -4.21 18.90 16.91
CA LEU A 53 -4.76 18.01 15.87
C LEU A 53 -4.06 16.64 15.86
N VAL A 54 -2.73 16.61 15.89
CA VAL A 54 -1.93 15.37 15.88
C VAL A 54 -2.14 14.59 17.19
N GLU A 55 -2.00 15.24 18.35
CA GLU A 55 -2.19 14.59 19.65
C GLU A 55 -3.63 14.10 19.88
N ALA A 56 -4.63 14.74 19.27
CA ALA A 56 -6.02 14.27 19.30
C ALA A 56 -6.20 13.04 18.39
N ASN A 57 -5.68 13.09 17.16
CA ASN A 57 -5.72 11.96 16.23
C ASN A 57 -5.07 10.70 16.82
N GLU A 58 -3.87 10.82 17.42
CA GLU A 58 -3.17 9.70 18.09
C GLU A 58 -3.99 9.03 19.20
N LYS A 59 -4.91 9.76 19.86
CA LYS A 59 -5.78 9.24 20.93
C LYS A 59 -7.03 8.54 20.40
N ILE A 60 -7.60 9.03 19.29
CA ILE A 60 -8.83 8.46 18.71
C ILE A 60 -8.56 7.37 17.66
N ASN A 61 -7.34 7.32 17.11
CA ASN A 61 -6.90 6.38 16.09
C ASN A 61 -5.53 5.78 16.47
N PRO A 62 -5.47 4.89 17.48
CA PRO A 62 -4.23 4.22 17.88
C PRO A 62 -3.69 3.32 16.75
N LEU A 63 -2.39 2.98 16.82
CA LEU A 63 -1.72 2.21 15.77
C LEU A 63 -2.29 0.79 15.52
N ASP A 64 -3.10 0.25 16.44
CA ASP A 64 -3.83 -1.02 16.27
C ASP A 64 -5.28 -0.86 15.78
N SER A 65 -5.79 0.37 15.56
CA SER A 65 -7.14 0.58 15.02
C SER A 65 -7.16 0.53 13.49
N SER A 66 -7.89 -0.46 12.97
CA SER A 66 -8.31 -0.58 11.57
C SER A 66 -9.81 -0.27 11.48
N PRO A 67 -10.27 0.63 10.59
CA PRO A 67 -9.49 1.42 9.63
C PRO A 67 -8.79 2.64 10.24
N MET A 68 -7.73 3.12 9.60
CA MET A 68 -7.05 4.39 9.95
C MET A 68 -7.94 5.60 9.65
N LEU A 69 -8.31 6.44 10.62
CA LEU A 69 -9.29 7.53 10.42
C LEU A 69 -8.94 8.55 9.33
N PHE A 70 -7.66 8.80 9.05
CA PHE A 70 -7.23 9.76 8.02
C PHE A 70 -6.21 9.13 7.08
N THR A 71 -6.70 8.75 5.89
CA THR A 71 -5.92 8.24 4.74
C THR A 71 -6.58 8.76 3.46
N LEU A 72 -6.28 8.17 2.30
CA LEU A 72 -6.85 8.54 1.01
C LEU A 72 -8.38 8.50 1.03
N VAL A 73 -8.99 9.31 0.17
CA VAL A 73 -10.44 9.35 -0.06
C VAL A 73 -10.70 9.27 -1.54
N ILE A 74 -11.87 8.74 -1.93
CA ILE A 74 -12.39 8.95 -3.27
C ILE A 74 -13.02 10.35 -3.26
N GLU A 75 -12.35 11.29 -3.91
CA GLU A 75 -12.71 12.71 -3.87
C GLU A 75 -14.02 13.00 -4.60
N LYS A 76 -14.75 13.97 -4.07
CA LYS A 76 -15.82 14.63 -4.83
C LYS A 76 -15.18 15.66 -5.76
N GLU A 77 -15.52 15.62 -7.04
CA GLU A 77 -15.04 16.61 -8.00
C GLU A 77 -15.71 17.97 -7.76
N PHE A 78 -14.91 19.05 -7.83
CA PHE A 78 -15.39 20.42 -7.67
C PHE A 78 -14.96 21.28 -8.89
N PRO A 79 -15.83 22.16 -9.43
CA PRO A 79 -15.49 22.98 -10.59
C PRO A 79 -14.22 23.82 -10.39
N GLY A 80 -13.23 23.64 -11.27
CA GLY A 80 -11.95 24.36 -11.21
C GLY A 80 -10.92 23.78 -10.24
N ILE A 81 -11.22 22.66 -9.57
CA ILE A 81 -10.29 21.92 -8.70
C ILE A 81 -9.97 20.58 -9.36
N GLU A 82 -8.70 20.26 -9.51
CA GLU A 82 -8.23 18.95 -9.98
C GLU A 82 -8.24 17.97 -8.79
N ALA A 83 -9.06 16.93 -8.86
CA ALA A 83 -9.07 15.83 -7.89
C ALA A 83 -7.83 14.94 -8.10
N ALA A 84 -7.15 14.54 -7.02
CA ALA A 84 -6.02 13.63 -7.11
C ALA A 84 -6.46 12.16 -7.26
N ILE A 85 -7.58 11.77 -6.62
CA ILE A 85 -8.17 10.44 -6.72
C ILE A 85 -9.71 10.53 -6.78
N SER A 86 -10.29 10.48 -7.98
CA SER A 86 -11.75 10.49 -8.18
C SER A 86 -12.40 9.10 -8.29
N GLU A 87 -11.61 8.02 -8.29
CA GLU A 87 -12.09 6.64 -8.49
C GLU A 87 -11.33 5.63 -7.60
N ALA A 88 -11.93 4.48 -7.32
CA ALA A 88 -11.26 3.42 -6.58
C ALA A 88 -10.12 2.81 -7.40
N PHE A 89 -8.98 2.50 -6.76
CA PHE A 89 -7.83 1.91 -7.44
C PHE A 89 -8.12 0.57 -8.13
N ILE A 90 -9.09 -0.21 -7.63
CA ILE A 90 -9.54 -1.44 -8.28
C ILE A 90 -10.24 -1.17 -9.62
N ASP A 91 -11.02 -0.09 -9.75
CA ASP A 91 -11.67 0.31 -11.01
C ASP A 91 -10.62 0.78 -12.02
N ILE A 92 -9.64 1.58 -11.59
CA ILE A 92 -8.51 2.04 -12.42
C ILE A 92 -7.69 0.84 -12.93
N LEU A 93 -7.40 -0.11 -12.04
CA LEU A 93 -6.62 -1.31 -12.33
C LEU A 93 -7.34 -2.27 -13.29
N THR A 94 -8.62 -2.55 -13.03
CA THR A 94 -9.41 -3.51 -13.84
C THR A 94 -9.92 -2.92 -15.16
N SER A 95 -10.09 -1.59 -15.27
CA SER A 95 -10.35 -0.91 -16.54
C SER A 95 -9.12 -0.81 -17.47
N GLY A 96 -7.95 -1.29 -17.04
CA GLY A 96 -6.72 -1.27 -17.82
C GLY A 96 -6.05 0.11 -17.91
N ARG A 97 -6.51 1.10 -17.12
CA ARG A 97 -5.96 2.47 -17.08
C ARG A 97 -4.68 2.56 -16.23
N VAL A 98 -3.79 1.58 -16.41
CA VAL A 98 -2.53 1.44 -15.68
C VAL A 98 -1.37 2.14 -16.41
N ALA A 99 -0.36 2.56 -15.65
CA ALA A 99 0.85 3.12 -16.23
C ALA A 99 1.60 2.06 -17.06
N ASN A 100 1.95 2.38 -18.30
CA ASN A 100 2.61 1.46 -19.24
C ASN A 100 4.12 1.33 -18.97
N VAL A 101 4.50 0.93 -17.75
CA VAL A 101 5.88 0.84 -17.25
C VAL A 101 6.18 -0.54 -16.63
N PRO A 102 7.44 -1.01 -16.63
CA PRO A 102 7.87 -2.13 -15.80
C PRO A 102 7.59 -1.87 -14.31
N VAL A 103 7.21 -2.93 -13.59
CA VAL A 103 6.95 -2.88 -12.14
C VAL A 103 7.82 -3.91 -11.43
N MET A 104 8.42 -3.50 -10.31
CA MET A 104 8.93 -4.42 -9.29
C MET A 104 7.99 -4.28 -8.09
N ILE A 105 7.53 -5.39 -7.54
CA ILE A 105 6.60 -5.43 -6.40
C ILE A 105 7.02 -6.55 -5.46
N GLY A 106 6.78 -6.40 -4.17
CA GLY A 106 7.05 -7.47 -3.20
C GLY A 106 6.99 -6.96 -1.78
N GLY A 107 7.25 -7.87 -0.86
CA GLY A 107 7.21 -7.60 0.58
C GLY A 107 8.11 -8.55 1.37
N THR A 108 8.01 -8.48 2.69
CA THR A 108 8.78 -9.30 3.63
C THR A 108 8.04 -10.59 3.97
N THR A 109 8.73 -11.62 4.51
CA THR A 109 8.06 -12.89 4.84
C THR A 109 7.14 -12.84 6.06
N LEU A 110 7.21 -11.80 6.89
CA LEU A 110 6.34 -11.60 8.05
C LEU A 110 6.10 -10.10 8.34
N GLU A 111 5.39 -9.40 7.46
CA GLU A 111 5.15 -7.96 7.54
C GLU A 111 4.77 -7.47 8.96
N LEU A 112 3.65 -7.95 9.51
CA LEU A 112 3.12 -7.48 10.79
C LEU A 112 3.34 -8.48 11.91
N CYS A 113 3.98 -7.99 12.98
CA CYS A 113 4.18 -8.72 14.24
C CYS A 113 3.38 -8.06 15.37
N ILE A 114 2.07 -7.92 15.13
CA ILE A 114 1.10 -7.29 16.05
C ILE A 114 0.01 -8.32 16.36
N GLU A 115 -0.27 -8.52 17.65
CA GLU A 115 -1.35 -9.41 18.11
C GLU A 115 -2.67 -8.62 18.17
N LYS A 116 -3.68 -9.02 17.37
CA LYS A 116 -5.05 -8.58 17.61
C LYS A 116 -5.57 -9.19 18.91
N LYS A 117 -6.11 -8.36 19.80
CA LYS A 117 -6.67 -8.77 21.10
C LYS A 117 -7.90 -9.68 21.00
N SER A 118 -8.59 -9.69 19.87
CA SER A 118 -9.79 -10.51 19.64
C SER A 118 -9.42 -11.91 19.15
N ASP A 119 -10.05 -12.94 19.71
CA ASP A 119 -9.88 -14.33 19.29
C ASP A 119 -10.87 -14.77 18.20
N ASP A 120 -11.78 -13.88 17.78
CA ASP A 120 -12.70 -14.15 16.68
C ASP A 120 -11.99 -14.02 15.34
N LEU A 121 -11.81 -15.14 14.64
CA LEU A 121 -11.17 -15.16 13.31
C LEU A 121 -12.00 -14.45 12.23
N GLN A 122 -13.29 -14.14 12.50
CA GLN A 122 -14.09 -13.27 11.63
C GLN A 122 -13.50 -11.85 11.53
N ASP A 123 -12.76 -11.38 12.54
CA ASP A 123 -12.11 -10.06 12.53
C ASP A 123 -10.90 -9.97 11.55
N PHE A 124 -10.59 -11.05 10.83
CA PHE A 124 -9.61 -11.11 9.73
C PHE A 124 -10.26 -11.29 8.35
N ILE A 125 -11.59 -11.37 8.27
CA ILE A 125 -12.30 -11.34 6.99
C ILE A 125 -12.24 -9.91 6.44
N PRO A 126 -11.74 -9.69 5.22
CA PRO A 126 -11.66 -8.36 4.61
C PRO A 126 -13.05 -7.69 4.52
N ALA A 127 -13.16 -6.45 5.01
CA ALA A 127 -14.43 -5.73 5.13
C ALA A 127 -15.05 -5.39 3.76
N ASP A 128 -14.22 -5.27 2.71
CA ASP A 128 -14.65 -5.02 1.32
C ASP A 128 -15.45 -6.19 0.72
N LEU A 129 -15.44 -7.36 1.35
CA LEU A 129 -16.31 -8.50 1.02
C LEU A 129 -17.76 -8.32 1.48
N LYS A 130 -18.05 -7.33 2.35
CA LYS A 130 -19.40 -6.97 2.85
C LYS A 130 -20.20 -8.15 3.43
N LEU A 131 -19.51 -9.10 4.07
CA LEU A 131 -20.13 -10.27 4.71
C LEU A 131 -20.75 -9.91 6.06
N GLU A 132 -21.95 -10.43 6.33
CA GLU A 132 -22.59 -10.29 7.64
C GLU A 132 -21.90 -11.19 8.69
N ARG A 133 -21.54 -10.61 9.84
CA ARG A 133 -20.88 -11.35 10.93
C ARG A 133 -21.84 -12.38 11.51
N ASN A 134 -21.33 -13.60 11.73
CA ASN A 134 -22.06 -14.78 12.16
C ASN A 134 -23.04 -15.35 11.13
N SER A 135 -22.98 -14.93 9.86
CA SER A 135 -23.60 -15.68 8.76
C SER A 135 -22.92 -17.04 8.57
N GLU A 136 -23.60 -17.99 7.92
CA GLU A 136 -23.03 -19.31 7.60
C GLU A 136 -21.70 -19.19 6.81
N GLU A 137 -21.63 -18.23 5.89
CA GLU A 137 -20.45 -17.91 5.09
C GLU A 137 -19.30 -17.36 5.94
N SER A 138 -19.57 -16.38 6.81
CA SER A 138 -18.53 -15.78 7.65
C SER A 138 -17.92 -16.80 8.63
N LEU A 139 -18.75 -17.69 9.18
CA LEU A 139 -18.32 -18.77 10.06
C LEU A 139 -17.53 -19.84 9.31
N ALA A 140 -17.95 -20.21 8.09
CA ALA A 140 -17.20 -21.15 7.24
C ALA A 140 -15.83 -20.60 6.83
N ILE A 141 -15.72 -19.31 6.52
CA ILE A 141 -14.45 -18.64 6.23
C ILE A 141 -13.56 -18.62 7.48
N ALA A 142 -14.11 -18.29 8.65
CA ALA A 142 -13.37 -18.28 9.91
C ALA A 142 -12.80 -19.66 10.30
N GLU A 143 -13.56 -20.75 10.13
CA GLU A 143 -13.03 -22.10 10.34
C GLU A 143 -11.99 -22.47 9.27
N LYS A 144 -12.13 -22.01 8.01
CA LYS A 144 -11.11 -22.26 6.97
C LYS A 144 -9.81 -21.51 7.22
N ILE A 145 -9.87 -20.29 7.77
CA ILE A 145 -8.70 -19.56 8.28
C ILE A 145 -8.01 -20.37 9.40
N LYS A 146 -8.79 -20.94 10.33
CA LYS A 146 -8.28 -21.78 11.42
C LYS A 146 -7.59 -23.06 10.92
N GLU A 147 -8.14 -23.71 9.89
CA GLU A 147 -7.50 -24.85 9.24
C GLU A 147 -6.16 -24.46 8.61
N ILE A 148 -6.14 -23.45 7.74
CA ILE A 148 -4.97 -23.12 6.91
C ILE A 148 -3.84 -22.47 7.72
N TYR A 149 -4.16 -21.52 8.61
CA TYR A 149 -3.13 -20.80 9.37
C TYR A 149 -2.75 -21.54 10.65
N PHE A 150 -3.72 -22.01 11.42
CA PHE A 150 -3.50 -22.57 12.76
C PHE A 150 -3.43 -24.10 12.78
N LYS A 151 -3.68 -24.78 11.65
CA LYS A 151 -3.73 -26.26 11.56
C LYS A 151 -4.73 -26.85 12.56
N GLY A 152 -5.86 -26.16 12.73
CA GLY A 152 -6.93 -26.51 13.68
C GLY A 152 -6.64 -26.17 15.15
N LYS A 153 -5.44 -25.69 15.50
CA LYS A 153 -5.11 -25.24 16.86
C LYS A 153 -5.89 -23.97 17.23
N PRO A 154 -6.15 -23.72 18.52
CA PRO A 154 -6.68 -22.43 18.96
C PRO A 154 -5.64 -21.32 18.78
N LYS A 155 -6.13 -20.10 18.61
CA LYS A 155 -5.32 -18.88 18.74
C LYS A 155 -4.89 -18.73 20.21
N ASN A 156 -3.58 -18.67 20.46
CA ASN A 156 -2.98 -18.46 21.77
C ASN A 156 -1.49 -18.06 21.62
N ALA A 157 -0.76 -17.98 22.74
CA ALA A 157 0.67 -17.65 22.75
C ALA A 157 1.57 -18.69 22.03
N GLU A 158 1.14 -19.95 21.90
CA GLU A 158 1.88 -20.99 21.16
C GLU A 158 1.70 -20.86 19.64
N THR A 159 0.67 -20.14 19.18
CA THR A 159 0.37 -19.90 17.76
C THR A 159 0.64 -18.45 17.32
N MET A 160 1.46 -17.71 18.08
CA MET A 160 1.77 -16.30 17.83
C MET A 160 2.34 -16.04 16.42
N LEU A 161 3.17 -16.94 15.88
CA LEU A 161 3.71 -16.80 14.53
C LEU A 161 2.61 -16.95 13.47
N GLU A 162 1.71 -17.90 13.64
CA GLU A 162 0.54 -18.12 12.78
C GLU A 162 -0.41 -16.92 12.80
N GLN A 163 -0.59 -16.26 13.96
CA GLN A 163 -1.33 -14.99 14.06
C GLN A 163 -0.67 -13.87 13.24
N PHE A 164 0.66 -13.69 13.39
CA PHE A 164 1.41 -12.67 12.68
C PHE A 164 1.41 -12.92 11.16
N GLN A 165 1.47 -14.18 10.73
CA GLN A 165 1.29 -14.53 9.32
C GLN A 165 -0.10 -14.18 8.82
N LEU A 166 -1.17 -14.54 9.54
CA LEU A 166 -2.54 -14.19 9.15
C LEU A 166 -2.72 -12.67 9.02
N PHE A 167 -2.18 -11.90 9.97
CA PHE A 167 -2.32 -10.44 9.91
C PHE A 167 -1.46 -9.81 8.80
N SER A 168 -0.25 -10.34 8.56
CA SER A 168 0.60 -9.95 7.41
C SER A 168 -0.08 -10.22 6.07
N ASP A 169 -0.72 -11.39 5.95
CA ASP A 169 -1.44 -11.78 4.74
C ASP A 169 -2.68 -10.89 4.54
N GLN A 170 -3.46 -10.64 5.60
CA GLN A 170 -4.65 -9.78 5.58
C GLN A 170 -4.36 -8.31 5.26
N ALA A 171 -3.25 -7.76 5.74
CA ALA A 171 -2.90 -6.35 5.55
C ALA A 171 -2.13 -6.08 4.25
N PHE A 172 -1.37 -7.05 3.74
CA PHE A 172 -0.47 -6.84 2.61
C PHE A 172 -0.53 -7.92 1.53
N ASN A 173 -0.26 -9.20 1.87
CA ASN A 173 0.07 -10.19 0.84
C ASN A 173 -1.13 -10.57 -0.04
N ILE A 174 -2.35 -10.63 0.52
CA ILE A 174 -3.58 -10.85 -0.25
C ILE A 174 -3.77 -9.77 -1.32
N ASP A 175 -3.63 -8.50 -0.93
CA ASP A 175 -3.87 -7.37 -1.82
C ASP A 175 -2.74 -7.18 -2.83
N MET A 176 -1.49 -7.49 -2.47
CA MET A 176 -0.40 -7.60 -3.44
C MET A 176 -0.63 -8.73 -4.45
N HIS A 177 -1.09 -9.90 -4.01
CA HIS A 177 -1.43 -11.03 -4.90
C HIS A 177 -2.56 -10.67 -5.87
N ARG A 178 -3.66 -10.09 -5.36
CA ARG A 178 -4.77 -9.55 -6.17
C ARG A 178 -4.26 -8.51 -7.17
N TYR A 179 -3.47 -7.54 -6.71
CA TYR A 179 -2.93 -6.46 -7.54
C TYR A 179 -2.07 -7.01 -8.70
N ILE A 180 -1.19 -7.96 -8.42
CA ILE A 180 -0.37 -8.64 -9.43
C ILE A 180 -1.25 -9.37 -10.46
N LYS A 181 -2.28 -10.11 -10.02
CA LYS A 181 -3.20 -10.84 -10.90
C LYS A 181 -3.99 -9.93 -11.84
N TYR A 182 -4.44 -8.77 -11.38
CA TYR A 182 -5.11 -7.81 -12.27
C TYR A 182 -4.11 -7.07 -13.16
N LEU A 183 -2.96 -6.63 -12.62
CA LEU A 183 -1.96 -5.87 -13.37
C LEU A 183 -1.40 -6.67 -14.56
N VAL A 184 -1.11 -7.97 -14.39
CA VAL A 184 -0.58 -8.83 -15.48
C VAL A 184 -1.59 -9.06 -16.63
N GLN A 185 -2.88 -8.76 -16.41
CA GLN A 185 -3.88 -8.72 -17.48
C GLN A 185 -3.97 -7.34 -18.13
N ALA A 186 -3.72 -6.27 -17.35
CA ALA A 186 -3.82 -4.88 -17.78
C ALA A 186 -2.58 -4.33 -18.53
N THR A 187 -1.38 -4.92 -18.35
CA THR A 187 -0.14 -4.45 -18.97
C THR A 187 0.61 -5.52 -19.76
N ASN A 188 1.43 -5.08 -20.73
CA ASN A 188 2.39 -5.92 -21.43
C ASN A 188 3.85 -5.71 -20.97
N LYS A 189 4.04 -4.96 -19.86
CA LYS A 189 5.35 -4.70 -19.26
C LYS A 189 5.69 -5.76 -18.21
N PRO A 190 6.97 -6.08 -18.02
CA PRO A 190 7.36 -7.10 -17.06
C PRO A 190 7.07 -6.63 -15.63
N ILE A 191 6.52 -7.55 -14.85
CA ILE A 191 6.23 -7.41 -13.42
C ILE A 191 7.15 -8.37 -12.68
N TYR A 192 7.99 -7.87 -11.79
CA TYR A 192 8.96 -8.66 -11.03
C TYR A 192 8.51 -8.75 -9.57
N PHE A 193 8.07 -9.93 -9.13
CA PHE A 193 7.63 -10.17 -7.75
C PHE A 193 8.81 -10.62 -6.87
N TYR A 194 8.98 -10.09 -5.66
CA TYR A 194 9.95 -10.57 -4.67
C TYR A 194 9.30 -10.93 -3.33
N LYS A 195 9.95 -11.83 -2.59
CA LYS A 195 9.79 -11.97 -1.14
C LYS A 195 11.14 -11.76 -0.46
N PHE A 196 11.21 -10.87 0.51
CA PHE A 196 12.41 -10.63 1.31
C PHE A 196 12.36 -11.47 2.58
N ASP A 197 13.32 -12.38 2.71
CA ASP A 197 13.36 -13.45 3.71
C ASP A 197 14.70 -13.49 4.48
N TYR A 198 15.63 -12.58 4.16
CA TYR A 198 16.94 -12.55 4.80
C TYR A 198 16.87 -11.94 6.20
N VAL A 199 17.25 -12.74 7.20
CA VAL A 199 17.40 -12.30 8.59
C VAL A 199 18.89 -12.17 8.90
N GLY A 200 19.33 -10.93 9.08
CA GLY A 200 20.70 -10.55 9.41
C GLY A 200 20.73 -9.25 10.21
N GLU A 201 21.92 -8.86 10.67
CA GLU A 201 22.09 -7.77 11.65
C GLU A 201 21.63 -6.40 11.09
N LEU A 202 21.66 -6.23 9.77
CA LEU A 202 21.12 -5.04 9.09
C LEU A 202 19.59 -5.08 8.87
N ASN A 203 18.84 -5.91 9.58
CA ASN A 203 17.39 -5.74 9.67
C ASN A 203 17.06 -4.65 10.72
N VAL A 204 16.46 -3.53 10.29
CA VAL A 204 16.09 -2.38 11.15
C VAL A 204 15.12 -2.73 12.28
N SER A 205 14.30 -3.77 12.12
CA SER A 205 13.30 -4.20 13.10
C SER A 205 13.83 -5.25 14.09
N LEU A 206 15.02 -5.82 13.83
CA LEU A 206 15.60 -6.92 14.59
C LEU A 206 15.74 -6.66 16.10
N PRO A 207 16.12 -5.45 16.58
CA PRO A 207 16.24 -5.17 18.02
C PRO A 207 14.91 -5.27 18.79
N LEU A 208 13.77 -5.07 18.11
CA LEU A 208 12.44 -5.20 18.70
C LEU A 208 12.01 -6.67 18.80
N PHE A 209 12.27 -7.46 17.75
CA PHE A 209 11.76 -8.82 17.63
C PHE A 209 12.69 -9.92 18.19
N ASN A 210 14.00 -9.67 18.29
CA ASN A 210 14.93 -10.58 18.98
C ASN A 210 14.55 -10.80 20.45
N GLN A 211 13.91 -9.83 21.11
CA GLN A 211 13.51 -9.92 22.52
C GLN A 211 12.43 -10.99 22.77
N ILE A 212 11.63 -11.30 21.74
CA ILE A 212 10.61 -12.37 21.78
C ILE A 212 11.07 -13.63 21.03
N GLY A 213 12.36 -13.75 20.72
CA GLY A 213 12.97 -14.95 20.13
C GLY A 213 12.65 -15.19 18.64
N MET A 214 11.95 -14.27 17.97
CA MET A 214 11.59 -14.43 16.56
C MET A 214 12.73 -14.03 15.64
N LYS A 215 13.02 -14.88 14.64
CA LYS A 215 13.99 -14.62 13.57
C LYS A 215 13.27 -14.65 12.23
N CYS A 216 12.61 -13.56 11.90
CA CYS A 216 11.84 -13.39 10.66
C CYS A 216 12.24 -12.08 9.99
N ALA A 217 12.10 -12.01 8.66
CA ALA A 217 12.17 -10.76 7.95
C ALA A 217 10.79 -10.08 8.05
N THR A 218 10.71 -9.02 8.85
CA THR A 218 9.46 -8.31 9.12
C THR A 218 9.40 -6.97 8.41
N HIS A 219 8.28 -6.24 8.47
CA HIS A 219 8.11 -4.99 7.73
C HIS A 219 9.29 -4.03 7.92
N MET A 220 9.68 -3.36 6.84
CA MET A 220 10.87 -2.51 6.71
C MET A 220 12.23 -3.22 6.74
N ALA A 221 12.32 -4.55 6.93
CA ALA A 221 13.60 -5.25 7.08
C ALA A 221 14.57 -5.03 5.91
N GLU A 222 14.09 -4.92 4.67
CA GLU A 222 14.95 -4.71 3.51
C GLU A 222 15.52 -3.29 3.44
N LEU A 223 14.92 -2.31 4.13
CA LEU A 223 15.36 -0.91 4.10
C LEU A 223 16.77 -0.73 4.67
N GLY A 224 17.17 -1.54 5.65
CA GLY A 224 18.55 -1.54 6.17
C GLY A 224 19.61 -2.06 5.18
N TYR A 225 19.16 -2.76 4.13
CA TYR A 225 20.00 -3.21 3.01
C TYR A 225 19.93 -2.26 1.80
N LEU A 226 19.08 -1.22 1.84
CA LEU A 226 18.97 -0.17 0.83
C LEU A 226 19.55 1.18 1.30
N PHE A 227 19.30 1.55 2.55
CA PHE A 227 19.52 2.90 3.08
C PHE A 227 20.25 2.88 4.42
N LYS A 228 21.30 3.71 4.53
CA LYS A 228 21.91 4.01 5.83
C LYS A 228 20.91 4.79 6.70
N ASN A 229 20.76 4.38 7.96
CA ASN A 229 19.81 4.94 8.92
C ASN A 229 20.41 4.92 10.34
N ASP A 230 19.85 5.72 11.25
CA ASP A 230 20.40 5.89 12.61
C ASP A 230 20.14 4.70 13.54
N PHE A 231 19.15 3.84 13.23
CA PHE A 231 18.88 2.61 13.99
C PHE A 231 20.03 1.59 13.88
N GLN A 232 20.90 1.75 12.88
CA GLN A 232 22.00 0.83 12.56
C GLN A 232 23.38 1.43 12.77
N LYS A 233 23.47 2.62 13.39
CA LYS A 233 24.73 3.38 13.54
C LYS A 233 25.81 2.63 14.33
N ASP A 234 25.40 1.74 15.25
CA ASP A 234 26.26 0.94 16.14
C ASP A 234 26.24 -0.56 15.77
N VAL A 235 25.70 -0.93 14.60
CA VAL A 235 25.57 -2.33 14.15
C VAL A 235 26.72 -2.69 13.21
N GLU A 236 27.50 -3.71 13.58
CA GLU A 236 28.56 -4.27 12.74
C GLU A 236 27.98 -5.35 11.80
N PRO A 237 27.98 -5.14 10.47
CA PRO A 237 27.40 -6.09 9.52
C PRO A 237 28.27 -7.34 9.36
N THR A 238 27.66 -8.52 9.34
CA THR A 238 28.35 -9.75 8.98
C THR A 238 28.78 -9.76 7.51
N PRO A 239 29.69 -10.65 7.08
CA PRO A 239 30.01 -10.82 5.67
C PRO A 239 28.78 -11.18 4.80
N GLN A 240 27.79 -11.85 5.38
CA GLN A 240 26.54 -12.18 4.70
C GLN A 240 25.62 -10.95 4.59
N ASP A 241 25.56 -10.08 5.61
CA ASP A 241 24.83 -8.80 5.53
C ASP A 241 25.38 -7.92 4.41
N VAL A 242 26.72 -7.84 4.29
CA VAL A 242 27.38 -7.11 3.21
C VAL A 242 27.05 -7.72 1.84
N LYS A 243 27.03 -9.06 1.73
CA LYS A 243 26.62 -9.79 0.51
C LYS A 243 25.16 -9.53 0.14
N THR A 244 24.24 -9.55 1.10
CA THR A 244 22.82 -9.25 0.88
C THR A 244 22.62 -7.79 0.50
N ARG A 245 23.30 -6.84 1.15
CA ARG A 245 23.26 -5.41 0.80
C ARG A 245 23.71 -5.17 -0.65
N GLU A 246 24.83 -5.76 -1.08
CA GLU A 246 25.29 -5.67 -2.48
C GLU A 246 24.27 -6.25 -3.46
N ARG A 247 23.61 -7.38 -3.12
CA ARG A 247 22.53 -7.97 -3.92
C ARG A 247 21.33 -7.03 -4.06
N VAL A 248 20.76 -6.59 -2.93
CA VAL A 248 19.56 -5.74 -2.88
C VAL A 248 19.79 -4.42 -3.64
N VAL A 249 20.89 -3.71 -3.35
CA VAL A 249 21.26 -2.49 -4.08
C VAL A 249 21.45 -2.76 -5.58
N ARG A 250 22.04 -3.89 -5.97
CA ARG A 250 22.19 -4.24 -7.41
C ARG A 250 20.85 -4.50 -8.09
N LEU A 251 19.97 -5.27 -7.48
CA LEU A 251 18.64 -5.59 -8.01
C LEU A 251 17.81 -4.32 -8.26
N TRP A 252 17.71 -3.44 -7.25
CA TRP A 252 16.98 -2.16 -7.35
C TRP A 252 17.62 -1.23 -8.40
N THR A 253 18.95 -1.06 -8.37
CA THR A 253 19.62 -0.14 -9.32
C THR A 253 19.65 -0.66 -10.75
N ASN A 254 19.70 -1.98 -10.96
CA ASN A 254 19.56 -2.58 -12.30
C ASN A 254 18.16 -2.33 -12.86
N PHE A 255 17.12 -2.60 -12.07
CA PHE A 255 15.74 -2.35 -12.47
C PHE A 255 15.49 -0.85 -12.77
N ALA A 256 16.03 0.06 -11.96
CA ALA A 256 15.97 1.50 -12.25
C ALA A 256 16.61 1.86 -13.61
N LYS A 257 17.78 1.29 -13.92
CA LYS A 257 18.50 1.50 -15.19
C LYS A 257 17.74 0.90 -16.38
N SER A 258 17.58 -0.42 -16.42
CA SER A 258 17.12 -1.17 -17.60
C SER A 258 15.65 -1.58 -17.58
N GLY A 259 15.02 -1.63 -16.40
CA GLY A 259 13.71 -2.27 -16.20
C GLY A 259 13.78 -3.79 -16.01
N ASN A 260 14.98 -4.38 -15.97
CA ASN A 260 15.24 -5.77 -15.60
C ASN A 260 16.17 -5.80 -14.37
N PRO A 261 15.81 -6.45 -13.24
CA PRO A 261 16.65 -6.52 -12.04
C PRO A 261 17.93 -7.37 -12.24
N THR A 262 17.88 -8.36 -13.13
CA THR A 262 18.96 -9.30 -13.44
C THR A 262 19.24 -9.29 -14.96
N PRO A 263 19.82 -8.20 -15.50
CA PRO A 263 20.12 -8.09 -16.93
C PRO A 263 21.33 -8.94 -17.32
N ASP A 264 22.31 -9.07 -16.42
CA ASP A 264 23.57 -9.78 -16.61
C ASP A 264 23.90 -10.61 -15.36
N GLU A 265 24.31 -11.86 -15.54
CA GLU A 265 24.80 -12.71 -14.44
C GLU A 265 26.12 -12.20 -13.87
N ASN A 266 26.28 -12.31 -12.56
CA ASN A 266 27.52 -11.95 -11.86
C ASN A 266 27.61 -12.65 -10.49
N HIS A 267 28.74 -12.51 -9.80
CA HIS A 267 29.00 -13.21 -8.54
C HIS A 267 28.06 -12.83 -7.37
N TYR A 268 27.30 -11.73 -7.45
CA TYR A 268 26.22 -11.43 -6.51
C TYR A 268 24.86 -11.95 -7.02
N LEU A 269 24.57 -11.74 -8.31
CA LEU A 269 23.32 -12.12 -8.97
C LEU A 269 23.55 -13.32 -9.91
N THR A 270 23.51 -14.51 -9.32
CA THR A 270 23.67 -15.82 -9.99
C THR A 270 22.35 -16.45 -10.41
N THR A 271 21.23 -15.77 -10.17
CA THR A 271 19.87 -16.28 -10.36
C THR A 271 19.14 -15.33 -11.29
N THR A 272 18.70 -15.81 -12.45
CA THR A 272 17.87 -15.01 -13.38
C THR A 272 16.47 -14.86 -12.78
N TRP A 273 16.04 -13.62 -12.56
CA TRP A 273 14.70 -13.31 -12.07
C TRP A 273 13.74 -13.26 -13.25
N LEU A 274 12.83 -14.24 -13.34
CA LEU A 274 11.77 -14.23 -14.35
C LEU A 274 10.60 -13.34 -13.91
N PRO A 275 9.98 -12.56 -14.83
CA PRO A 275 8.79 -11.79 -14.51
C PRO A 275 7.56 -12.70 -14.37
N VAL A 276 6.55 -12.22 -13.65
CA VAL A 276 5.21 -12.82 -13.57
C VAL A 276 4.60 -12.95 -14.96
N THR A 277 3.97 -14.10 -15.23
CA THR A 277 3.16 -14.35 -16.43
C THR A 277 1.69 -14.47 -16.06
N LYS A 278 0.81 -14.61 -17.05
CA LYS A 278 -0.63 -14.82 -16.82
C LYS A 278 -0.93 -16.12 -16.05
N ASP A 279 -0.07 -17.12 -16.20
CA ASP A 279 -0.28 -18.48 -15.71
C ASP A 279 0.63 -18.82 -14.50
N THR A 280 1.63 -17.98 -14.19
CA THR A 280 2.63 -18.27 -13.14
C THR A 280 3.18 -16.99 -12.52
N GLN A 281 3.03 -16.87 -11.20
CA GLN A 281 3.69 -15.85 -10.41
C GLN A 281 5.11 -16.28 -10.07
N TYR A 282 6.04 -16.08 -11.00
CA TYR A 282 7.47 -16.16 -10.70
C TYR A 282 7.83 -15.09 -9.67
N TYR A 283 8.56 -15.50 -8.62
CA TYR A 283 9.07 -14.57 -7.61
C TYR A 283 10.53 -14.87 -7.26
N LEU A 284 11.29 -13.83 -6.90
CA LEU A 284 12.62 -14.00 -6.33
C LEU A 284 12.54 -14.02 -4.80
N ASN A 285 12.96 -15.11 -4.18
CA ASN A 285 13.21 -15.14 -2.75
C ASN A 285 14.59 -14.51 -2.46
N ILE A 286 14.59 -13.46 -1.65
CA ILE A 286 15.79 -12.74 -1.22
C ILE A 286 16.10 -13.19 0.22
N GLY A 287 16.59 -14.43 0.35
CA GLY A 287 17.13 -14.99 1.59
C GLY A 287 18.66 -14.89 1.64
N SER A 288 19.29 -15.76 2.43
CA SER A 288 20.77 -15.89 2.46
C SER A 288 21.36 -16.20 1.08
N GLU A 289 20.62 -16.94 0.26
CA GLU A 289 20.87 -17.09 -1.17
C GLU A 289 19.63 -16.69 -1.98
N LEU A 290 19.85 -16.29 -3.23
CA LEU A 290 18.79 -15.88 -4.14
C LEU A 290 18.21 -17.11 -4.85
N SER A 291 16.93 -17.40 -4.67
CA SER A 291 16.25 -18.49 -5.38
C SER A 291 15.02 -17.97 -6.13
N LEU A 292 14.81 -18.49 -7.35
CA LEU A 292 13.58 -18.27 -8.10
C LEU A 292 12.55 -19.31 -7.66
N GLY A 293 11.38 -18.85 -7.24
CA GLY A 293 10.22 -19.68 -6.94
C GLY A 293 9.02 -19.33 -7.82
N THR A 294 7.94 -20.07 -7.65
CA THR A 294 6.66 -19.83 -8.32
C THR A 294 5.52 -19.90 -7.31
N ASN A 295 4.51 -19.04 -7.47
CA ASN A 295 3.25 -19.06 -6.73
C ASN A 295 3.47 -19.16 -5.19
N PRO A 296 4.08 -18.14 -4.57
CA PRO A 296 4.38 -18.17 -3.14
C PRO A 296 3.09 -18.30 -2.32
N ASP A 297 3.18 -19.01 -1.19
CA ASP A 297 2.08 -19.21 -0.25
C ASP A 297 0.80 -19.78 -0.88
N LYS A 298 0.94 -20.57 -1.96
CA LYS A 298 -0.13 -20.99 -2.87
C LYS A 298 -1.43 -21.43 -2.17
N GLU A 299 -1.35 -22.31 -1.16
CA GLU A 299 -2.53 -22.80 -0.42
C GLU A 299 -3.35 -21.67 0.20
N LYS A 300 -2.69 -20.66 0.78
CA LYS A 300 -3.36 -19.48 1.36
C LYS A 300 -3.94 -18.60 0.25
N MET A 301 -3.19 -18.37 -0.82
CA MET A 301 -3.59 -17.47 -1.90
C MET A 301 -4.72 -18.05 -2.76
N ASP A 302 -4.74 -19.37 -2.98
CA ASP A 302 -5.85 -20.10 -3.61
C ASP A 302 -7.14 -19.93 -2.80
N PHE A 303 -7.08 -20.13 -1.47
CA PHE A 303 -8.23 -19.93 -0.58
C PHE A 303 -8.76 -18.50 -0.64
N TRP A 304 -7.88 -17.49 -0.55
CA TRP A 304 -8.32 -16.10 -0.64
C TRP A 304 -8.87 -15.77 -2.04
N ASP A 305 -8.29 -16.32 -3.12
CA ASP A 305 -8.82 -16.21 -4.47
C ASP A 305 -10.25 -16.76 -4.58
N GLU A 306 -10.56 -17.91 -3.96
CA GLU A 306 -11.91 -18.47 -3.90
C GLU A 306 -12.89 -17.54 -3.17
N VAL A 307 -12.48 -17.02 -1.99
CA VAL A 307 -13.29 -16.10 -1.17
C VAL A 307 -13.59 -14.82 -1.96
N TYR A 308 -12.57 -14.16 -2.54
CA TYR A 308 -12.77 -12.95 -3.33
C TYR A 308 -13.61 -13.22 -4.59
N THR A 309 -13.38 -14.33 -5.30
CA THR A 309 -14.16 -14.70 -6.49
C THR A 309 -15.66 -14.87 -6.17
N LYS A 310 -15.98 -15.44 -5.01
CA LYS A 310 -17.36 -15.67 -4.59
C LYS A 310 -18.05 -14.39 -4.10
N TYR A 311 -17.41 -13.63 -3.22
CA TYR A 311 -18.06 -12.55 -2.47
C TYR A 311 -17.77 -11.14 -2.98
N PHE A 312 -16.54 -10.86 -3.45
CA PHE A 312 -16.18 -9.52 -3.91
C PHE A 312 -16.87 -9.16 -5.24
N LYS A 313 -17.34 -7.92 -5.34
CA LYS A 313 -18.03 -7.39 -6.53
C LYS A 313 -17.32 -6.13 -6.98
N ILE A 314 -16.48 -6.28 -8.01
CA ILE A 314 -15.64 -5.22 -8.60
C ILE A 314 -16.44 -3.96 -8.97
N TRP A 315 -17.75 -4.07 -9.24
CA TRP A 315 -18.58 -2.96 -9.72
C TRP A 315 -19.56 -2.39 -8.67
N ASP A 316 -19.54 -2.88 -7.42
CA ASP A 316 -20.43 -2.43 -6.33
C ASP A 316 -19.74 -1.39 -5.40
N HIS A 317 -18.75 -0.69 -5.92
CA HIS A 317 -18.17 0.50 -5.27
C HIS A 317 -19.06 1.73 -5.51
N PRO A 318 -19.19 2.63 -4.52
CA PRO A 318 -20.04 3.82 -4.67
C PRO A 318 -19.49 4.74 -5.77
N LYS A 319 -20.18 4.77 -6.92
CA LYS A 319 -19.87 5.67 -8.04
C LYS A 319 -20.17 7.11 -7.65
N THR A 320 -19.16 7.80 -7.12
CA THR A 320 -19.17 9.18 -6.62
C THR A 320 -20.16 9.43 -5.48
N ASN A 321 -19.75 10.23 -4.49
CA ASN A 321 -20.62 10.61 -3.39
C ASN A 321 -21.58 11.73 -3.85
N THR A 322 -22.66 11.34 -4.54
CA THR A 322 -23.68 12.22 -5.14
C THR A 322 -24.65 12.85 -4.13
N LEU A 323 -24.24 12.93 -2.86
CA LEU A 323 -24.90 13.83 -1.91
C LEU A 323 -24.78 15.26 -2.42
N GLU A 324 -25.87 15.80 -2.95
CA GLU A 324 -26.02 17.23 -3.19
C GLU A 324 -25.72 17.95 -1.88
N ALA A 325 -24.83 18.96 -1.92
CA ALA A 325 -24.64 19.80 -0.75
C ALA A 325 -25.98 20.50 -0.46
N PRO A 326 -26.42 20.61 0.80
CA PRO A 326 -27.65 21.33 1.13
C PRO A 326 -27.49 22.76 0.61
N ARG A 327 -28.32 23.13 -0.38
CA ARG A 327 -28.30 24.49 -0.92
C ARG A 327 -28.64 25.44 0.23
N LYS A 328 -27.70 26.32 0.58
CA LYS A 328 -28.01 27.51 1.40
C LYS A 328 -29.11 28.25 0.64
N THR A 329 -30.32 28.23 1.17
CA THR A 329 -31.44 28.98 0.58
C THR A 329 -31.10 30.46 0.64
N GLU A 330 -30.85 31.07 -0.51
CA GLU A 330 -30.72 32.53 -0.58
C GLU A 330 -32.01 33.15 -0.04
N PRO A 331 -31.93 34.21 0.79
CA PRO A 331 -33.11 34.86 1.32
C PRO A 331 -33.87 35.54 0.17
N GLU A 332 -35.17 35.26 0.06
CA GLU A 332 -36.04 35.90 -0.93
C GLU A 332 -35.99 37.43 -0.79
N ILE A 333 -35.52 38.11 -1.83
CA ILE A 333 -35.56 39.57 -1.92
C ILE A 333 -37.01 39.97 -2.22
N ILE A 334 -37.78 40.20 -1.16
CA ILE A 334 -39.12 40.79 -1.26
C ILE A 334 -38.97 42.25 -1.71
N SER A 335 -39.08 42.49 -3.03
CA SER A 335 -39.22 43.84 -3.56
C SER A 335 -40.61 44.39 -3.24
N VAL A 336 -40.67 45.43 -2.42
CA VAL A 336 -41.88 46.20 -2.11
C VAL A 336 -41.74 47.59 -2.71
N ILE A 337 -42.88 48.21 -3.05
CA ILE A 337 -43.03 49.64 -3.45
C ILE A 337 -42.67 49.87 -4.94
N GLU A 338 -43.43 50.59 -5.77
CA GLU A 338 -44.58 51.50 -5.56
C GLU A 338 -45.65 51.37 -6.66
N THR A 339 -46.91 51.69 -6.33
CA THR A 339 -48.00 51.80 -7.31
C THR A 339 -48.15 53.25 -7.79
N VAL A 340 -47.99 53.51 -9.09
CA VAL A 340 -48.39 54.79 -9.71
C VAL A 340 -49.37 54.53 -10.85
N VAL A 341 -50.53 55.19 -10.80
CA VAL A 341 -51.65 55.03 -11.74
C VAL A 341 -51.73 56.23 -12.67
N THR A 342 -51.71 56.01 -13.99
CA THR A 342 -52.32 56.93 -14.99
C THR A 342 -52.73 56.22 -16.30
N SER A 343 -54.05 56.03 -16.44
CA SER A 343 -54.91 56.20 -17.62
C SER A 343 -54.43 56.04 -19.08
N GLN A 344 -55.10 55.11 -19.78
CA GLN A 344 -55.71 55.19 -21.14
C GLN A 344 -54.92 55.69 -22.37
N VAL A 345 -55.00 54.95 -23.49
CA VAL A 345 -55.79 55.26 -24.72
C VAL A 345 -55.79 54.04 -25.67
N ILE A 346 -56.83 53.90 -26.51
CA ILE A 346 -57.02 52.87 -27.56
C ILE A 346 -56.97 53.56 -28.92
N GLU A 347 -56.34 52.98 -29.96
CA GLU A 347 -56.81 53.11 -31.36
C GLU A 347 -56.23 52.03 -32.32
N GLU A 348 -56.86 51.85 -33.48
CA GLU A 348 -56.71 50.70 -34.40
C GLU A 348 -56.14 51.06 -35.81
N SER A 349 -55.80 50.01 -36.59
CA SER A 349 -56.19 49.84 -38.03
C SER A 349 -55.22 50.11 -39.22
N SER A 350 -55.23 49.14 -40.17
CA SER A 350 -54.95 49.15 -41.64
C SER A 350 -53.48 49.06 -42.20
N VAL A 351 -52.95 48.00 -42.87
CA VAL A 351 -53.36 47.11 -44.02
C VAL A 351 -53.27 47.82 -45.40
N PRO A 352 -52.95 47.22 -46.60
CA PRO A 352 -52.50 45.85 -47.04
C PRO A 352 -51.30 45.75 -48.07
N LYS A 353 -50.78 44.53 -48.36
CA LYS A 353 -50.93 43.79 -49.66
C LYS A 353 -50.11 42.47 -49.82
N THR A 354 -50.80 41.45 -50.32
CA THR A 354 -50.41 40.07 -50.77
C THR A 354 -49.99 40.03 -52.27
N PRO A 355 -49.68 38.90 -52.98
CA PRO A 355 -49.89 37.45 -52.67
C PRO A 355 -48.79 36.39 -53.00
N GLU A 356 -48.85 35.22 -52.32
CA GLU A 356 -48.81 33.77 -52.72
C GLU A 356 -48.01 33.20 -53.96
N PRO A 357 -47.83 31.86 -54.14
CA PRO A 357 -48.40 30.67 -53.43
C PRO A 357 -47.45 29.49 -53.02
N SER A 358 -48.02 28.49 -52.32
CA SER A 358 -47.46 27.15 -51.95
C SER A 358 -47.62 26.07 -53.06
N PRO A 359 -47.19 24.79 -52.92
CA PRO A 359 -47.89 23.77 -52.09
C PRO A 359 -47.04 22.62 -51.42
N GLU A 360 -47.52 22.12 -50.26
CA GLU A 360 -47.96 20.72 -49.93
C GLU A 360 -47.59 19.49 -50.83
N ILE A 361 -47.46 18.22 -50.37
CA ILE A 361 -47.72 17.47 -49.08
C ILE A 361 -46.77 16.23 -48.94
N VAL A 362 -46.88 15.44 -47.84
CA VAL A 362 -46.82 13.93 -47.69
C VAL A 362 -45.99 13.41 -46.47
N ASP A 363 -46.41 12.25 -45.95
CA ASP A 363 -46.29 11.69 -44.58
C ASP A 363 -45.44 10.38 -44.50
N SER A 364 -45.24 9.86 -43.27
CA SER A 364 -44.76 8.52 -42.84
C SER A 364 -43.24 8.28 -42.56
N PRO A 365 -42.89 7.53 -41.48
CA PRO A 365 -41.51 7.19 -41.09
C PRO A 365 -41.00 5.86 -41.68
N PRO A 366 -39.68 5.60 -41.68
CA PRO A 366 -39.11 4.35 -42.21
C PRO A 366 -39.11 3.19 -41.20
N GLU A 367 -39.44 1.99 -41.66
CA GLU A 367 -39.28 0.72 -40.94
C GLU A 367 -37.80 0.30 -40.86
N ILE A 368 -37.44 -0.43 -39.80
CA ILE A 368 -36.13 -1.08 -39.63
C ILE A 368 -36.27 -2.56 -40.00
N PRO A 369 -35.46 -3.12 -40.92
CA PRO A 369 -35.58 -4.52 -41.33
C PRO A 369 -34.97 -5.50 -40.29
N GLU A 370 -35.53 -6.71 -40.26
CA GLU A 370 -35.10 -7.82 -39.39
C GLU A 370 -33.68 -8.34 -39.73
N PRO A 371 -32.95 -8.94 -38.75
CA PRO A 371 -31.62 -9.48 -38.99
C PRO A 371 -31.61 -10.82 -39.73
N ILE A 372 -30.64 -10.98 -40.63
CA ILE A 372 -30.33 -12.20 -41.39
C ILE A 372 -29.78 -13.29 -40.45
N PRO A 373 -30.14 -14.58 -40.63
CA PRO A 373 -29.70 -15.66 -39.72
C PRO A 373 -28.20 -15.93 -39.78
N ALA A 374 -27.64 -16.33 -38.62
CA ALA A 374 -26.22 -16.60 -38.45
C ALA A 374 -25.74 -17.87 -39.16
N VAL A 375 -24.48 -17.84 -39.61
CA VAL A 375 -23.72 -19.00 -40.11
C VAL A 375 -23.18 -19.77 -38.89
N PRO A 376 -23.22 -21.12 -38.85
CA PRO A 376 -22.71 -21.88 -37.72
C PRO A 376 -21.18 -21.90 -37.68
N GLU A 377 -20.61 -21.70 -36.49
CA GLU A 377 -19.19 -21.92 -36.22
C GLU A 377 -18.87 -23.43 -36.08
N PRO A 378 -17.65 -23.88 -36.42
CA PRO A 378 -17.24 -25.27 -36.27
C PRO A 378 -16.85 -25.60 -34.82
N GLU A 379 -17.29 -26.76 -34.32
CA GLU A 379 -16.98 -27.25 -32.97
C GLU A 379 -15.48 -27.58 -32.78
N PRO A 380 -14.91 -27.36 -31.58
CA PRO A 380 -13.51 -27.67 -31.29
C PRO A 380 -13.29 -29.18 -31.05
N VAL A 381 -12.45 -29.80 -31.88
CA VAL A 381 -12.03 -31.19 -31.71
C VAL A 381 -10.93 -31.28 -30.63
N ILE A 382 -11.22 -32.00 -29.54
CA ILE A 382 -10.24 -32.31 -28.48
C ILE A 382 -9.52 -33.63 -28.84
N PRO A 383 -8.17 -33.68 -28.89
CA PRO A 383 -7.43 -34.93 -28.98
C PRO A 383 -7.17 -35.52 -27.59
N GLU A 384 -7.46 -36.82 -27.41
CA GLU A 384 -7.09 -37.56 -26.20
C GLU A 384 -5.58 -37.83 -26.13
N PRO A 385 -4.94 -37.68 -24.95
CA PRO A 385 -3.56 -38.12 -24.74
C PRO A 385 -3.50 -39.60 -24.30
N VAL A 386 -3.06 -40.48 -25.19
CA VAL A 386 -2.67 -41.87 -24.85
C VAL A 386 -1.15 -41.94 -24.69
N ALA A 387 -0.65 -42.05 -23.46
CA ALA A 387 0.65 -42.65 -23.12
C ALA A 387 0.78 -42.88 -21.60
N GLU A 388 0.79 -44.14 -21.17
CA GLU A 388 1.32 -44.52 -19.86
C GLU A 388 2.84 -44.35 -19.82
N ILE A 389 3.39 -43.79 -18.73
CA ILE A 389 4.82 -43.87 -18.39
C ILE A 389 4.90 -44.21 -16.88
N PRO A 390 5.69 -45.23 -16.46
CA PRO A 390 5.51 -45.88 -15.17
C PRO A 390 6.20 -45.20 -13.98
N GLU A 391 5.75 -45.56 -12.77
CA GLU A 391 6.35 -45.15 -11.49
C GLU A 391 7.82 -45.60 -11.34
N PRO A 392 8.70 -44.74 -10.82
CA PRO A 392 9.98 -45.17 -10.25
C PRO A 392 9.83 -45.48 -8.75
N ALA A 393 9.81 -46.76 -8.40
CA ALA A 393 9.92 -47.19 -7.01
C ALA A 393 11.35 -46.95 -6.47
N ALA A 394 11.48 -46.15 -5.41
CA ALA A 394 12.65 -46.13 -4.53
C ALA A 394 12.30 -45.51 -3.17
N GLU A 395 12.27 -46.33 -2.10
CA GLU A 395 12.22 -45.84 -0.73
C GLU A 395 13.51 -45.06 -0.39
N ILE A 396 13.38 -43.89 0.21
CA ILE A 396 14.49 -43.19 0.88
C ILE A 396 14.24 -43.26 2.39
N PRO A 397 15.15 -43.84 3.19
CA PRO A 397 14.92 -44.04 4.61
C PRO A 397 15.01 -42.72 5.40
N ALA A 398 14.18 -42.60 6.44
CA ALA A 398 14.22 -41.46 7.34
C ALA A 398 15.53 -41.42 8.15
N PRO A 399 16.15 -40.23 8.35
CA PRO A 399 17.29 -40.09 9.24
C PRO A 399 16.84 -40.19 10.70
N ALA A 400 17.47 -41.09 11.46
CA ALA A 400 17.22 -41.21 12.89
C ALA A 400 17.73 -39.98 13.65
N ALA A 401 16.88 -39.42 14.52
CA ALA A 401 17.24 -38.32 15.41
C ALA A 401 17.39 -38.83 16.84
N GLU A 402 18.63 -38.85 17.36
CA GLU A 402 18.92 -38.82 18.79
C GLU A 402 20.01 -37.78 19.06
N ILE A 403 19.61 -36.65 19.66
CA ILE A 403 20.50 -35.73 20.36
C ILE A 403 19.85 -35.48 21.74
N PRO A 404 20.58 -35.69 22.86
CA PRO A 404 19.97 -35.67 24.19
C PRO A 404 19.65 -34.25 24.68
N ALA A 405 18.58 -34.14 25.47
CA ALA A 405 18.17 -32.87 26.08
C ALA A 405 19.18 -32.37 27.13
N PRO A 406 19.48 -31.06 27.19
CA PRO A 406 20.30 -30.48 28.26
C PRO A 406 19.47 -30.31 29.54
N ALA A 407 19.94 -30.91 30.63
CA ALA A 407 19.34 -30.71 31.94
C ALA A 407 19.86 -29.41 32.58
N ALA A 408 19.00 -28.41 32.74
CA ALA A 408 19.25 -27.24 33.59
C ALA A 408 17.96 -26.82 34.30
N LYS A 409 17.96 -26.86 35.64
CA LYS A 409 16.86 -26.32 36.46
C LYS A 409 16.93 -24.79 36.47
N ILE A 410 15.84 -24.13 36.07
CA ILE A 410 15.63 -22.70 36.31
C ILE A 410 15.01 -22.54 37.71
N PRO A 411 15.54 -21.67 38.59
CA PRO A 411 14.88 -21.36 39.86
C PRO A 411 13.74 -20.35 39.67
N GLU A 412 12.67 -20.48 40.46
CA GLU A 412 11.54 -19.55 40.46
C GLU A 412 11.97 -18.13 40.91
N PRO A 413 11.41 -17.06 40.31
CA PRO A 413 11.67 -15.70 40.75
C PRO A 413 10.96 -15.40 42.09
N ALA A 414 11.70 -14.81 43.03
CA ALA A 414 11.16 -14.41 44.33
C ALA A 414 10.20 -13.21 44.21
N VAL A 415 9.10 -13.25 44.95
CA VAL A 415 8.18 -12.13 45.14
C VAL A 415 8.90 -10.98 45.85
N ILE A 416 8.88 -9.78 45.26
CA ILE A 416 9.31 -8.54 45.92
C ILE A 416 8.10 -7.62 46.06
N SER A 417 7.85 -7.18 47.28
CA SER A 417 6.71 -6.37 47.69
C SER A 417 6.83 -4.89 47.27
N GLU A 418 5.67 -4.25 47.12
CA GLU A 418 5.51 -2.80 46.92
C GLU A 418 6.38 -1.97 47.88
N HIS A 419 7.13 -1.01 47.34
CA HIS A 419 7.60 0.17 48.09
C HIS A 419 7.36 1.42 47.24
N LYS A 420 6.52 2.33 47.75
CA LYS A 420 6.40 3.69 47.26
C LYS A 420 7.71 4.44 47.53
N GLN A 421 8.18 5.24 46.59
CA GLN A 421 9.11 6.33 46.89
C GLN A 421 8.76 7.59 46.09
N ASP A 422 8.89 8.71 46.77
CA ASP A 422 8.36 10.01 46.37
C ASP A 422 9.22 10.74 45.32
N THR A 423 8.59 11.77 44.76
CA THR A 423 9.11 12.75 43.82
C THR A 423 10.50 13.30 44.14
N HIS A 424 11.36 13.41 43.12
CA HIS A 424 12.28 14.54 42.99
C HIS A 424 12.53 14.91 41.53
N VAL A 425 12.02 16.07 41.13
CA VAL A 425 12.29 16.68 39.81
C VAL A 425 13.55 17.53 39.91
N ASN A 426 14.57 17.21 39.11
CA ASN A 426 15.71 18.09 38.88
C ASN A 426 15.60 18.71 37.48
N GLY A 427 15.37 20.03 37.42
CA GLY A 427 15.20 20.75 36.17
C GLY A 427 16.53 21.02 35.46
N ILE A 428 16.53 20.86 34.13
CA ILE A 428 17.57 21.40 33.24
C ILE A 428 16.92 22.48 32.37
N HIS A 429 17.36 23.73 32.54
CA HIS A 429 16.86 24.85 31.75
C HIS A 429 17.34 24.78 30.30
N SER A 430 16.43 24.54 29.36
CA SER A 430 16.64 24.88 27.95
C SER A 430 16.14 26.32 27.68
N LYS A 431 16.95 27.13 27.00
CA LYS A 431 16.57 28.49 26.59
C LYS A 431 15.71 28.44 25.33
N PRO A 432 14.70 29.32 25.16
CA PRO A 432 13.89 29.35 23.94
C PRO A 432 14.71 29.80 22.73
N ARG A 433 14.55 29.10 21.59
CA ARG A 433 15.05 29.56 20.29
C ARG A 433 14.04 30.55 19.69
N THR A 434 14.55 31.67 19.19
CA THR A 434 13.77 32.71 18.50
C THR A 434 13.35 32.28 17.10
N SER A 435 12.18 32.76 16.66
CA SER A 435 11.66 32.58 15.30
C SER A 435 12.59 33.15 14.24
N ASN A 436 12.70 32.48 13.09
CA ASN A 436 13.40 32.98 11.91
C ASN A 436 12.36 33.32 10.82
N GLU A 437 12.11 34.61 10.60
CA GLU A 437 11.42 35.08 9.39
C GLU A 437 12.24 34.75 8.13
N ILE A 438 11.58 34.26 7.09
CA ILE A 438 12.20 34.09 5.76
C ILE A 438 11.85 35.31 4.91
N LYS A 439 12.85 36.13 4.56
CA LYS A 439 12.71 37.17 3.54
C LYS A 439 13.31 36.69 2.22
N MET A 440 12.45 36.56 1.21
CA MET A 440 12.84 36.27 -0.17
C MET A 440 13.55 37.47 -0.78
N VAL A 441 14.72 37.26 -1.39
CA VAL A 441 15.44 38.27 -2.17
C VAL A 441 15.69 37.71 -3.57
N GLN A 442 15.18 38.42 -4.59
CA GLN A 442 15.40 38.09 -5.99
C GLN A 442 16.54 38.92 -6.57
N ASN A 443 17.36 38.32 -7.44
CA ASN A 443 18.31 39.02 -8.30
C ASN A 443 17.79 39.09 -9.75
N SER A 444 18.31 40.04 -10.52
CA SER A 444 17.76 40.60 -11.77
C SER A 444 17.49 39.65 -12.95
N ASN A 445 17.79 38.35 -12.84
CA ASN A 445 17.72 37.39 -13.96
C ASN A 445 16.74 36.22 -13.70
N GLY A 446 15.89 36.29 -12.67
CA GLY A 446 14.67 35.47 -12.58
C GLY A 446 14.81 33.96 -12.27
N MET A 447 16.00 33.46 -11.95
CA MET A 447 16.23 32.05 -11.57
C MET A 447 16.36 31.89 -10.04
N PRO A 448 15.75 30.86 -9.41
CA PRO A 448 15.94 30.58 -7.99
C PRO A 448 17.35 30.04 -7.71
N LYS A 449 17.85 30.28 -6.49
CA LYS A 449 19.16 29.83 -6.03
C LYS A 449 19.00 28.90 -4.82
N ASP A 450 19.84 27.88 -4.72
CA ASP A 450 19.81 26.93 -3.60
C ASP A 450 19.99 27.62 -2.23
N VAL A 451 19.21 27.18 -1.25
CA VAL A 451 19.17 27.75 0.10
C VAL A 451 20.22 27.07 0.99
N ILE A 452 21.42 27.63 1.01
CA ILE A 452 22.44 27.27 2.02
C ILE A 452 22.02 27.88 3.37
N ARG A 453 22.02 27.08 4.44
CA ARG A 453 21.64 27.55 5.78
C ARG A 453 22.84 28.21 6.45
N ALA A 454 22.62 29.32 7.15
CA ALA A 454 23.68 30.13 7.76
C ALA A 454 24.34 29.51 9.02
N ASN A 455 24.48 28.18 9.09
CA ASN A 455 25.21 27.44 10.13
C ASN A 455 25.94 26.20 9.61
N ASP A 456 26.08 26.03 8.28
CA ASP A 456 26.97 24.99 7.74
C ASP A 456 28.44 25.37 8.03
N PRO A 457 29.27 24.46 8.58
CA PRO A 457 30.67 24.74 8.90
C PRO A 457 31.51 24.93 7.63
N PRO A 458 32.60 25.73 7.67
CA PRO A 458 33.44 25.99 6.50
C PRO A 458 34.10 24.71 5.97
N GLU A 459 34.17 24.61 4.65
CA GLU A 459 34.39 23.38 3.87
C GLU A 459 35.83 22.82 3.88
N ASP A 460 36.69 23.23 4.83
CA ASP A 460 38.13 22.92 4.85
C ASP A 460 38.58 21.96 5.98
N ASP A 461 37.72 21.59 6.93
CA ASP A 461 38.04 20.69 8.07
C ASP A 461 37.57 19.23 7.89
N LEU A 462 37.35 18.78 6.64
CA LEU A 462 37.14 17.36 6.33
C LEU A 462 38.49 16.62 6.17
N PRO A 463 38.72 15.48 6.86
CA PRO A 463 40.01 14.78 6.79
C PRO A 463 40.29 14.20 5.40
N LYS A 464 41.27 14.80 4.71
CA LYS A 464 41.75 14.39 3.38
C LYS A 464 42.51 13.05 3.47
N ASN A 465 41.93 12.01 2.88
CA ASN A 465 42.56 10.77 2.37
C ASN A 465 43.55 10.00 3.27
N ILE A 466 43.06 8.92 3.88
CA ILE A 466 43.79 7.65 4.06
C ILE A 466 42.95 6.57 3.36
N GLY A 467 43.34 5.89 2.28
CA GLY A 467 44.59 5.90 1.55
C GLY A 467 44.45 5.02 0.29
N VAL A 468 44.06 5.62 -0.83
CA VAL A 468 44.07 4.97 -2.16
C VAL A 468 45.52 4.87 -2.64
N ASN A 469 46.30 3.99 -2.01
CA ASN A 469 47.68 3.66 -2.41
C ASN A 469 48.16 2.32 -1.81
N LYS A 470 47.31 1.28 -1.86
CA LYS A 470 47.69 -0.07 -1.40
C LYS A 470 47.16 -1.24 -2.25
N PHE A 471 46.73 -0.97 -3.49
CA PHE A 471 46.27 -2.00 -4.44
C PHE A 471 47.16 -2.21 -5.68
N VAL A 472 48.31 -1.51 -5.76
CA VAL A 472 49.31 -1.72 -6.84
C VAL A 472 50.44 -2.66 -6.39
N ASN A 473 50.75 -2.73 -5.09
CA ASN A 473 51.90 -3.50 -4.57
C ASN A 473 51.61 -4.99 -4.27
N PHE A 474 50.46 -5.54 -4.67
CA PHE A 474 50.16 -6.98 -4.51
C PHE A 474 50.58 -7.82 -5.74
N PHE A 475 50.67 -7.20 -6.93
CA PHE A 475 51.09 -7.89 -8.15
C PHE A 475 52.60 -7.83 -8.43
N GLU A 476 53.36 -7.00 -7.71
CA GLU A 476 54.83 -6.95 -7.82
C GLU A 476 55.57 -7.87 -6.83
N SER A 477 54.87 -8.51 -5.86
CA SER A 477 55.48 -9.45 -4.90
C SER A 477 55.40 -10.92 -5.30
N LEU A 478 54.70 -11.27 -6.38
CA LEU A 478 54.78 -12.61 -7.00
C LEU A 478 55.90 -12.58 -8.04
N GLY A 479 57.11 -12.81 -7.55
CA GLY A 479 58.35 -12.48 -8.26
C GLY A 479 58.53 -13.20 -9.60
N GLY A 480 58.91 -12.43 -10.62
CA GLY A 480 59.48 -13.01 -11.83
C GLY A 480 60.88 -13.55 -11.59
N LYS A 481 61.23 -14.67 -12.26
CA LYS A 481 62.60 -14.94 -12.68
C LYS A 481 62.67 -15.97 -13.83
N LYS A 482 63.00 -15.42 -15.00
CA LYS A 482 63.42 -16.07 -16.27
C LYS A 482 62.36 -16.84 -17.04
#